data_AF-A0ABD5WVW6-F1
#
_entry.id   AF-A0ABD5WVW6-F1
#
_cell.length_a   1.000
_cell.length_b   1.000
_cell.length_c   1.000
_cell.angle_alpha   90.00
_cell.angle_beta   90.00
_cell.angle_gamma   90.00
#
_symmetry.space_group_name_H-M   'P 1'
#
loop_
_entity.id
_entity.type
_entity.pdbx_description
1 polymer ?
#
loop_
_entity_poly.entity_id
_entity_poly.type
_entity_poly.pdbx_seq_one_letter_code
_entity_poly.pdbx_strand_id
1 'polypeptide(L)'
;MTLVDTGLETSKSERLLQVRDHIDADRFLLTYGDGLADVNVEQLVEHHEENGTVGTVTGVKAPSSFGVLETDGDSVSAVQEKPLTSKRINVGFFVFETTVFDSLSADRELEQDTLNELADRGELGIYRHDGFFKGVDTRKGLDKVRKISTEKDDLPWLGGEP
;
A
#
# COMPACT_ATOMS: atom_id res chain seq x y z
N MET A 1 1.35 11.79 -20.18
CA MET A 1 2.19 11.16 -19.15
C MET A 1 3.38 12.07 -18.90
N THR A 2 3.57 12.51 -17.66
CA THR A 2 4.73 13.33 -17.24
C THR A 2 5.69 12.42 -16.48
N LEU A 3 6.98 12.53 -16.77
CA LEU A 3 8.05 11.84 -16.04
C LEU A 3 8.92 12.91 -15.40
N VAL A 4 9.02 12.88 -14.07
CA VAL A 4 9.81 13.86 -13.31
C VAL A 4 10.99 13.13 -12.69
N ASP A 5 12.20 13.58 -13.02
CA ASP A 5 13.40 13.15 -12.31
C ASP A 5 13.43 13.85 -10.95
N THR A 6 13.12 13.09 -9.90
CA THR A 6 13.08 13.61 -8.54
C THR A 6 14.39 13.40 -7.79
N GLY A 7 15.46 12.98 -8.48
CA GLY A 7 16.78 12.75 -7.89
C GLY A 7 16.97 11.34 -7.33
N LEU A 8 18.23 10.92 -7.24
CA LEU A 8 18.58 9.56 -6.82
C LEU A 8 18.36 9.33 -5.32
N GLU A 9 18.82 10.27 -4.51
CA GLU A 9 18.89 10.15 -3.03
C GLU A 9 17.70 10.79 -2.30
N THR A 10 16.61 11.09 -3.01
CA THR A 10 15.45 11.78 -2.43
C THR A 10 14.47 10.81 -1.79
N SER A 11 13.98 11.19 -0.62
CA SER A 11 12.97 10.46 0.15
C SER A 11 11.62 10.48 -0.56
N LYS A 12 10.69 9.58 -0.20
CA LYS A 12 9.35 9.59 -0.82
C LYS A 12 8.61 10.90 -0.58
N SER A 13 8.78 11.50 0.62
CA SER A 13 8.16 12.77 0.97
C SER A 13 8.68 13.91 0.09
N GLU A 14 10.00 13.97 -0.12
CA GLU A 14 10.60 14.98 -0.98
C GLU A 14 10.15 14.80 -2.44
N ARG A 15 10.08 13.56 -2.93
CA ARG A 15 9.57 13.26 -4.28
C ARG A 15 8.14 13.77 -4.46
N LEU A 16 7.28 13.60 -3.46
CA LEU A 16 5.91 14.13 -3.47
C LEU A 16 5.88 15.66 -3.52
N LEU A 17 6.69 16.32 -2.67
CA LEU A 17 6.80 17.78 -2.67
C LEU A 17 7.24 18.33 -4.03
N GLN A 18 8.20 17.67 -4.69
CA GLN A 18 8.69 18.08 -6.01
C GLN A 18 7.65 17.93 -7.13
N VAL A 19 6.66 17.05 -6.98
CA VAL A 19 5.60 16.86 -7.98
C VAL A 19 4.28 17.55 -7.61
N ARG A 20 4.24 18.30 -6.50
CA ARG A 20 3.04 19.01 -6.03
C ARG A 20 2.39 19.86 -7.12
N ASP A 21 3.19 20.62 -7.85
CA ASP A 21 2.71 21.53 -8.91
C ASP A 21 2.21 20.80 -10.18
N HIS A 22 2.29 19.46 -10.21
CA HIS A 22 1.70 18.63 -11.26
C HIS A 22 0.32 18.06 -10.88
N ILE A 23 -0.17 18.36 -9.67
CA ILE A 23 -1.47 17.88 -9.17
C ILE A 23 -2.48 19.02 -9.28
N ASP A 24 -3.29 18.99 -10.34
CA ASP A 24 -4.29 20.01 -10.65
C ASP A 24 -5.68 19.74 -10.00
N ALA A 25 -5.71 18.95 -8.93
CA ALA A 25 -6.94 18.54 -8.24
C ALA A 25 -6.75 18.62 -6.72
N ASP A 26 -7.85 18.72 -5.97
CA ASP A 26 -7.81 18.78 -4.51
C ASP A 26 -7.38 17.45 -3.87
N ARG A 27 -7.42 16.36 -4.64
CA ARG A 27 -7.11 14.99 -4.24
C ARG A 27 -6.31 14.27 -5.32
N PHE A 28 -5.43 13.36 -4.90
CA PHE A 28 -4.66 12.52 -5.80
C PHE A 28 -4.49 11.09 -5.29
N LEU A 29 -4.19 10.20 -6.23
CA LEU A 29 -3.83 8.82 -5.97
C LEU A 29 -2.30 8.69 -5.93
N LEU A 30 -1.79 7.91 -4.98
CA LEU A 30 -0.37 7.57 -4.89
C LEU A 30 -0.22 6.07 -4.74
N THR A 31 0.82 5.47 -5.34
CA THR A 31 1.17 4.09 -5.05
C THR A 31 2.66 3.84 -5.22
N TYR A 32 3.12 2.69 -4.71
CA TYR A 32 4.47 2.20 -4.96
C TYR A 32 4.54 1.53 -6.34
N GLY A 33 5.67 1.68 -7.03
CA GLY A 33 5.85 1.17 -8.40
C GLY A 33 6.12 -0.34 -8.51
N ASP A 34 6.16 -1.05 -7.39
CA ASP A 34 6.60 -2.45 -7.26
C ASP A 34 5.50 -3.39 -6.73
N GLY A 35 4.27 -2.91 -6.56
CA GLY A 35 3.12 -3.67 -6.10
C GLY A 35 2.10 -3.96 -7.20
N LEU A 36 1.62 -5.20 -7.29
CA LEU A 36 0.48 -5.58 -8.14
C LEU A 36 -0.69 -6.02 -7.26
N ALA A 37 -1.89 -5.49 -7.53
CA ALA A 37 -3.08 -5.79 -6.75
C ALA A 37 -4.34 -5.72 -7.63
N ASP A 38 -5.39 -6.40 -7.20
CA ASP A 38 -6.76 -6.28 -7.73
C ASP A 38 -7.61 -5.29 -6.91
N VAL A 39 -6.97 -4.24 -6.39
CA VAL A 39 -7.65 -3.17 -5.64
C VAL A 39 -8.59 -2.42 -6.58
N ASN A 40 -9.87 -2.37 -6.23
CA ASN A 40 -10.84 -1.54 -6.94
C ASN A 40 -10.58 -0.07 -6.58
N VAL A 41 -9.97 0.68 -7.51
CA VAL A 41 -9.59 2.08 -7.28
C VAL A 41 -10.81 2.98 -7.12
N GLU A 42 -11.92 2.71 -7.82
CA GLU A 42 -13.16 3.49 -7.68
C GLU A 42 -13.71 3.35 -6.25
N GLN A 43 -13.85 2.12 -5.75
CA GLN A 43 -14.31 1.87 -4.38
C GLN A 43 -13.35 2.41 -3.32
N LEU A 44 -12.04 2.42 -3.59
CA LEU A 44 -11.04 3.04 -2.71
C LEU A 44 -11.27 4.56 -2.61
N VAL A 45 -11.55 5.23 -3.72
CA VAL A 45 -11.84 6.68 -3.73
C VAL A 45 -13.18 6.96 -3.05
N GLU A 46 -14.24 6.22 -3.37
CA GLU A 46 -15.55 6.34 -2.70
C GLU A 46 -15.42 6.17 -1.18
N HIS A 47 -14.67 5.15 -0.74
CA HIS A 47 -14.42 4.91 0.67
C HIS A 47 -13.66 6.06 1.35
N HIS A 48 -12.70 6.67 0.65
CA HIS A 48 -11.97 7.82 1.17
C HIS A 48 -12.88 9.04 1.33
N GLU A 49 -13.76 9.30 0.37
CA GLU A 49 -14.76 10.37 0.41
C GLU A 49 -15.71 10.21 1.60
N GLU A 50 -16.21 9.00 1.83
CA GLU A 50 -17.10 8.69 2.95
C GLU A 50 -16.41 8.87 4.31
N ASN A 51 -15.11 8.54 4.40
CA ASN A 51 -14.35 8.66 5.64
C ASN A 51 -13.98 10.10 6.00
N GLY A 52 -13.78 10.98 5.01
CA GLY A 52 -13.43 12.40 5.22
C GLY A 52 -12.05 12.63 5.87
N THR A 53 -11.16 11.64 5.82
CA THR A 53 -9.79 11.70 6.34
C THR A 53 -8.83 12.36 5.33
N VAL A 54 -7.74 12.99 5.79
CA VAL A 54 -6.72 13.58 4.90
C VAL A 54 -6.04 12.53 4.02
N GLY A 55 -5.83 11.33 4.55
CA GLY A 55 -5.25 10.21 3.81
C GLY A 55 -6.01 8.91 4.01
N THR A 56 -6.02 8.04 3.02
CA THR A 56 -6.46 6.65 3.16
C THR A 56 -5.40 5.72 2.58
N VAL A 57 -5.01 4.71 3.35
CA VAL A 57 -4.05 3.68 2.94
C VAL A 57 -4.77 2.36 2.68
N THR A 58 -4.33 1.60 1.67
CA THR A 58 -4.82 0.25 1.45
C THR A 58 -4.10 -0.75 2.34
N GLY A 59 -4.88 -1.51 3.13
CA GLY A 59 -4.39 -2.49 4.07
C GLY A 59 -4.75 -3.93 3.69
N VAL A 60 -3.75 -4.81 3.58
CA VAL A 60 -3.92 -6.23 3.23
C VAL A 60 -3.49 -7.14 4.37
N LYS A 61 -4.19 -8.25 4.59
CA LYS A 61 -3.71 -9.34 5.47
C LYS A 61 -2.65 -10.14 4.73
N ALA A 62 -1.40 -10.07 5.19
CA ALA A 62 -0.32 -10.86 4.61
C ALA A 62 -0.17 -12.20 5.35
N PRO A 63 0.21 -13.29 4.65
CA PRO A 63 0.67 -14.49 5.33
C PRO A 63 1.95 -14.19 6.10
N SER A 64 2.06 -14.77 7.29
CA SER A 64 3.29 -14.73 8.08
C SER A 64 4.46 -15.24 7.24
N SER A 65 5.63 -14.63 7.41
CA SER A 65 6.86 -15.11 6.78
C SER A 65 7.31 -16.45 7.36
N PHE A 66 6.83 -16.79 8.56
CA PHE A 66 7.23 -17.97 9.34
C PHE A 66 6.02 -18.77 9.82
N GLY A 67 6.25 -20.02 10.19
CA GLY A 67 5.28 -20.79 10.97
C GLY A 67 5.02 -20.13 12.31
N VAL A 68 3.76 -20.08 12.72
CA VAL A 68 3.31 -19.52 14.01
C VAL A 68 2.94 -20.69 14.92
N LEU A 69 3.40 -20.61 16.17
CA LEU A 69 3.10 -21.59 17.22
C LEU A 69 2.07 -20.99 18.16
N GLU A 70 1.01 -21.74 18.44
CA GLU A 70 0.13 -21.47 19.58
C GLU A 70 0.66 -22.24 20.78
N THR A 71 0.82 -21.56 21.91
CA THR A 71 1.46 -22.10 23.11
C THR A 71 0.54 -22.02 24.32
N ASP A 72 0.54 -23.09 25.12
CA ASP A 72 -0.05 -23.14 26.46
C ASP A 72 1.07 -23.46 27.46
N GLY A 73 1.56 -22.42 28.14
CA GLY A 73 2.81 -22.47 28.90
C GLY A 73 4.00 -22.87 28.02
N ASP A 74 4.68 -23.95 28.39
CA ASP A 74 5.82 -24.50 27.65
C ASP A 74 5.42 -25.57 26.60
N SER A 75 4.12 -25.80 26.39
CA SER A 75 3.61 -26.77 25.41
C SER A 75 3.05 -26.08 24.16
N VAL A 76 3.27 -26.67 22.99
CA VAL A 76 2.70 -26.19 21.72
C VAL A 76 1.36 -26.89 21.49
N SER A 77 0.28 -26.12 21.37
CA SER A 77 -1.08 -26.62 21.10
C SER A 77 -1.41 -26.67 19.60
N ALA A 78 -0.81 -25.80 18.79
CA ALA A 78 -0.95 -25.81 17.33
C ALA A 78 0.28 -25.25 16.62
N VAL A 79 0.52 -25.72 15.40
CA VAL A 79 1.51 -25.18 14.46
C VAL A 79 0.81 -24.81 13.18
N GLN A 80 0.88 -23.55 12.79
CA GLN A 80 0.31 -23.07 11.54
C GLN A 80 1.44 -22.57 10.64
N GLU A 81 1.61 -23.16 9.46
CA GLU A 81 2.61 -22.70 8.50
C GLU A 81 2.08 -21.49 7.73
N LYS A 82 2.76 -20.34 7.88
CA LYS A 82 2.43 -19.06 7.20
C LYS A 82 0.95 -18.64 7.30
N PRO A 83 0.32 -18.65 8.49
CA PRO A 83 -1.06 -18.21 8.63
C PRO A 83 -1.19 -16.73 8.27
N LEU A 84 -2.39 -16.29 7.90
CA LEU A 84 -2.65 -14.87 7.74
C LEU A 84 -2.44 -14.12 9.06
N THR A 85 -1.79 -12.98 8.97
CA THR A 85 -1.60 -12.08 10.10
C THR A 85 -2.94 -11.47 10.55
N SER A 86 -3.07 -11.22 11.85
CA SER A 86 -4.24 -10.53 12.41
C SER A 86 -4.24 -9.03 12.09
N LYS A 87 -3.05 -8.46 11.88
CA LYS A 87 -2.84 -7.08 11.45
C LYS A 87 -2.81 -6.98 9.92
N ARG A 88 -3.12 -5.80 9.40
CA ARG A 88 -2.96 -5.47 7.98
C ARG A 88 -1.64 -4.76 7.77
N ILE A 89 -1.00 -5.02 6.64
CA ILE A 89 0.18 -4.30 6.17
C ILE A 89 -0.24 -3.22 5.17
N ASN A 90 0.49 -2.11 5.14
CA ASN A 90 0.38 -1.08 4.10
C ASN A 90 0.93 -1.66 2.78
N VAL A 91 0.15 -1.56 1.71
CA VAL A 91 0.53 -2.06 0.38
C VAL A 91 0.59 -0.97 -0.69
N GLY A 92 0.56 0.30 -0.30
CA GLY A 92 0.43 1.42 -1.21
C GLY A 92 -1.04 1.75 -1.46
N PHE A 93 -1.36 2.08 -2.71
CA PHE A 93 -2.71 2.46 -3.15
C PHE A 93 -3.37 3.43 -2.17
N PHE A 94 -2.81 4.63 -2.12
CA PHE A 94 -3.25 5.71 -1.28
C PHE A 94 -4.20 6.64 -2.03
N VAL A 95 -5.09 7.23 -1.26
CA VAL A 95 -5.83 8.44 -1.65
C VAL A 95 -5.45 9.53 -0.65
N PHE A 96 -5.03 10.69 -1.15
CA PHE A 96 -4.69 11.83 -0.30
C PHE A 96 -5.39 13.10 -0.79
N GLU A 97 -5.91 13.87 0.16
CA GLU A 97 -6.20 15.28 -0.04
C GLU A 97 -4.89 16.07 -0.12
N THR A 98 -4.86 17.13 -0.92
CA THR A 98 -3.69 18.01 -1.09
C THR A 98 -3.22 18.67 0.21
N THR A 99 -4.07 18.73 1.24
CA THR A 99 -3.66 19.16 2.59
C THR A 99 -2.60 18.26 3.21
N VAL A 100 -2.38 17.03 2.68
CA VAL A 100 -1.26 16.17 3.10
C VAL A 100 0.10 16.85 2.91
N PHE A 101 0.23 17.77 1.95
CA PHE A 101 1.47 18.50 1.70
C PHE A 101 1.93 19.34 2.90
N ASP A 102 1.00 19.73 3.78
CA ASP A 102 1.33 20.46 5.01
C ASP A 102 2.04 19.57 6.05
N SER A 103 1.93 18.23 5.91
CA SER A 103 2.56 17.23 6.78
C SER A 103 3.83 16.62 6.15
N LEU A 104 4.22 17.04 4.94
CA LEU A 104 5.40 16.56 4.24
C LEU A 104 6.57 17.53 4.41
N SER A 105 7.78 16.99 4.60
CA SER A 105 9.04 17.74 4.52
C SER A 105 10.15 16.86 3.95
N ALA A 106 11.21 17.48 3.43
CA ALA A 106 12.30 16.76 2.74
C ALA A 106 13.12 15.86 3.68
N ASP A 107 13.19 16.21 4.97
CA ASP A 107 13.90 15.48 6.03
C ASP A 107 13.06 14.38 6.70
N ARG A 108 11.83 14.14 6.23
CA ARG A 108 10.88 13.16 6.78
C ARG A 108 10.61 12.02 5.80
N GLU A 109 10.34 10.85 6.32
CA GLU A 109 9.88 9.68 5.57
C GLU A 109 8.36 9.56 5.60
N LEU A 110 7.77 9.26 4.44
CA LEU A 110 6.31 9.17 4.29
C LEU A 110 5.71 8.19 5.30
N GLU A 111 6.24 6.96 5.36
CA GLU A 111 5.67 5.92 6.20
C GLU A 111 5.97 6.07 7.69
N GLN A 112 7.13 6.63 8.03
CA GLN A 112 7.56 6.72 9.43
C GLN A 112 7.08 7.99 10.10
N ASP A 113 6.92 9.08 9.35
CA ASP A 113 6.60 10.37 9.93
C ASP A 113 5.20 10.84 9.53
N THR A 114 4.93 10.97 8.23
CA THR A 114 3.67 11.57 7.75
C THR A 114 2.48 10.66 8.05
N LEU A 115 2.56 9.37 7.74
CA LEU A 115 1.47 8.43 8.04
C LEU A 115 1.22 8.29 9.54
N ASN A 116 2.27 8.29 10.36
CA ASN A 116 2.12 8.23 11.82
C ASN A 116 1.48 9.52 12.36
N GLU A 117 1.89 10.69 11.88
CA GLU A 117 1.28 11.96 12.27
C GLU A 117 -0.21 12.02 11.92
N LEU A 118 -0.58 11.64 10.69
CA LEU A 118 -1.98 11.59 10.28
C LEU A 118 -2.77 10.57 11.12
N ALA A 119 -2.18 9.41 11.43
CA ALA A 119 -2.82 8.42 12.29
C ALA A 119 -3.05 8.94 13.72
N ASP A 120 -2.06 9.60 14.31
CA ASP A 120 -2.15 10.19 15.65
C ASP A 120 -3.24 11.28 15.74
N ARG A 121 -3.48 11.99 14.63
CA ARG A 121 -4.55 12.99 14.48
C ARG A 121 -5.92 12.40 14.13
N GLY A 122 -6.01 11.09 13.85
CA GLY A 122 -7.23 10.46 13.35
C GLY A 122 -7.59 10.84 11.92
N GLU A 123 -6.61 11.34 11.14
CA GLU A 123 -6.75 11.80 9.76
C GLU A 123 -6.22 10.79 8.73
N LEU A 124 -5.89 9.56 9.17
CA LEU A 124 -5.51 8.44 8.30
C LEU A 124 -6.55 7.32 8.37
N GLY A 125 -7.32 7.16 7.30
CA GLY A 125 -8.24 6.05 7.08
C GLY A 125 -7.56 4.78 6.54
N ILE A 126 -8.26 3.65 6.60
CA ILE A 126 -7.80 2.37 6.04
C ILE A 126 -8.87 1.76 5.13
N TYR A 127 -8.53 1.61 3.84
CA TYR A 127 -9.29 0.76 2.93
C TYR A 127 -8.83 -0.69 3.09
N ARG A 128 -9.76 -1.59 3.43
CA ARG A 128 -9.44 -2.99 3.73
C ARG A 128 -9.55 -3.83 2.48
N HIS A 129 -8.40 -4.23 1.94
CA HIS A 129 -8.34 -5.11 0.78
C HIS A 129 -8.06 -6.56 1.19
N ASP A 130 -8.95 -7.47 0.82
CA ASP A 130 -8.83 -8.91 1.08
C ASP A 130 -8.59 -9.73 -0.21
N GLY A 131 -8.41 -9.04 -1.35
CA GLY A 131 -8.10 -9.64 -2.64
C GLY A 131 -6.61 -9.93 -2.84
N PHE A 132 -6.22 -10.10 -4.10
CA PHE A 132 -4.85 -10.30 -4.52
C PHE A 132 -3.97 -9.07 -4.25
N PHE A 133 -2.82 -9.31 -3.61
CA PHE A 133 -1.71 -8.37 -3.59
C PHE A 133 -0.38 -9.13 -3.72
N LYS A 134 0.55 -8.55 -4.47
CA LYS A 134 1.91 -9.05 -4.58
C LYS A 134 2.93 -7.93 -4.79
N GLY A 135 3.76 -7.70 -3.78
CA GLY A 135 5.00 -6.92 -3.90
C GLY A 135 6.12 -7.68 -4.64
N VAL A 136 6.93 -6.93 -5.40
CA VAL A 136 8.00 -7.42 -6.28
C VAL A 136 9.37 -6.90 -5.82
N ASP A 137 9.69 -7.09 -4.54
CA ASP A 137 10.97 -6.62 -3.96
C ASP A 137 12.13 -7.59 -4.17
N THR A 138 11.81 -8.85 -4.50
CA THR A 138 12.81 -9.94 -4.56
C THR A 138 12.71 -10.68 -5.87
N ARG A 139 13.82 -11.34 -6.27
CA ARG A 139 13.83 -12.22 -7.44
C ARG A 139 12.72 -13.29 -7.38
N LYS A 140 12.51 -13.87 -6.19
CA LYS A 140 11.41 -14.83 -5.94
C LYS A 140 10.03 -14.20 -6.15
N GLY A 141 9.85 -12.94 -5.76
CA GLY A 141 8.64 -12.17 -6.03
C GLY A 141 8.39 -12.01 -7.53
N LEU A 142 9.43 -11.57 -8.26
CA LEU A 142 9.38 -11.39 -9.71
C LEU A 142 9.10 -12.70 -10.45
N ASP A 143 9.77 -13.79 -10.09
CA ASP A 143 9.56 -15.09 -10.72
C ASP A 143 8.13 -15.61 -10.46
N LYS A 144 7.54 -15.31 -9.29
CA LYS A 144 6.14 -15.65 -9.00
C LYS A 144 5.16 -14.86 -9.88
N VAL A 145 5.38 -13.56 -10.05
CA VAL A 145 4.55 -12.72 -10.94
C VAL A 145 4.69 -13.18 -12.38
N ARG A 146 5.92 -13.41 -12.88
CA ARG A 146 6.17 -13.94 -14.23
C ARG A 146 5.46 -15.25 -14.48
N LYS A 147 5.54 -16.17 -13.51
CA LYS A 147 4.84 -17.47 -13.60
C LYS A 147 3.34 -17.27 -13.77
N ILE A 148 2.73 -16.40 -12.96
CA ILE A 148 1.30 -16.06 -13.10
C ILE A 148 1.03 -15.51 -14.50
N SER A 149 1.86 -14.58 -14.98
CA SER A 149 1.72 -13.94 -16.29
C SER A 149 1.87 -14.88 -17.49
N THR A 150 2.60 -16.00 -17.34
CA THR A 150 2.80 -16.97 -18.42
C THR A 150 1.81 -18.12 -18.38
N GLU A 151 1.23 -18.43 -17.22
CA GLU A 151 0.38 -19.61 -17.01
C GLU A 151 -1.11 -19.28 -16.97
N LYS A 152 -1.49 -18.01 -16.82
CA LYS A 152 -2.88 -17.58 -16.77
C LYS A 152 -3.16 -16.56 -17.87
N ASP A 153 -4.29 -16.76 -18.55
CA ASP A 153 -4.83 -15.78 -19.49
C ASP A 153 -5.49 -14.59 -18.75
N ASP A 154 -6.09 -14.86 -17.59
CA ASP A 154 -6.68 -13.84 -16.71
C ASP A 154 -5.73 -13.48 -15.57
N LEU A 155 -5.13 -12.29 -15.69
CA LEU A 155 -4.18 -11.78 -14.70
C LEU A 155 -4.94 -11.10 -13.57
N PRO A 156 -4.76 -11.55 -12.31
CA PRO A 156 -5.62 -11.11 -11.22
C PRO A 156 -5.57 -9.58 -11.00
N TRP A 157 -4.42 -8.94 -11.24
CA TRP A 157 -4.25 -7.50 -11.09
C TRP A 157 -4.70 -6.65 -12.30
N LEU A 158 -5.16 -7.27 -13.40
CA LEU A 158 -5.71 -6.53 -14.54
C LEU A 158 -7.24 -6.39 -14.48
N GLY A 159 -7.90 -7.11 -13.57
CA GLY A 159 -9.35 -7.21 -13.54
C GLY A 159 -9.88 -8.04 -14.74
N GLY A 160 -10.78 -8.96 -14.49
CA GLY A 160 -11.44 -9.72 -15.56
C GLY A 160 -12.41 -8.84 -16.36
N GLU A 161 -11.98 -8.50 -17.58
CA GLU A 161 -12.58 -7.81 -18.75
C GLU A 161 -13.26 -6.42 -18.60
N PRO A 162 -13.13 -5.56 -19.64
CA PRO A 162 -13.61 -4.17 -19.68
C PRO A 162 -15.13 -3.98 -19.67
#